data_AF-A0A4Q3GE88-F1
#
_entry.id   AF-A0A4Q3GE88-F1
#
_cell.length_a   1.000
_cell.length_b   1.000
_cell.length_c   1.000
_cell.angle_alpha   90.00
_cell.angle_beta   90.00
_cell.angle_gamma   90.00
#
_symmetry.space_group_name_H-M   'P 1'
#
loop_
_entity.id
_entity.type
_entity.pdbx_description
1 polymer ?
#
loop_
_entity_poly.entity_id
_entity_poly.type
_entity_poly.pdbx_seq_one_letter_code
_entity_poly.pdbx_strand_id
1 'polypeptide(L)'
;MPIINRIHELTNDVATWRRDLHAHPELQYEVHRTADIVARRLKEFGCDDVVTGIGRTGVVGVIKGRQSTSAKVVGLRADMDALPITEETGAAYSSE
;
A
#
# COMPACT_ATOMS: atom_id res chain seq x y z
N MET A 1 -9.84 -23.58 -3.14
CA MET A 1 -10.50 -22.30 -2.79
C MET A 1 -10.89 -21.63 -4.08
N PRO A 2 -12.17 -21.37 -4.34
CA PRO A 2 -12.51 -20.46 -5.44
C PRO A 2 -11.85 -19.11 -5.14
N ILE A 3 -11.30 -18.46 -6.16
CA ILE A 3 -10.90 -17.06 -6.06
C ILE A 3 -12.18 -16.32 -5.68
N ILE A 4 -12.28 -15.92 -4.41
CA ILE A 4 -13.42 -15.13 -3.97
C ILE A 4 -13.25 -13.79 -4.65
N ASN A 5 -14.19 -13.41 -5.51
CA ASN A 5 -14.14 -12.16 -6.27
C ASN A 5 -14.38 -10.92 -5.36
N ARG A 6 -14.00 -11.02 -4.09
CA ARG A 6 -14.12 -9.99 -3.05
C ARG A 6 -13.25 -8.77 -3.35
N ILE A 7 -12.23 -8.95 -4.20
CA ILE A 7 -11.43 -7.84 -4.73
C ILE A 7 -12.33 -6.90 -5.56
N HIS A 8 -13.31 -7.43 -6.30
CA HIS A 8 -14.24 -6.60 -7.07
C HIS A 8 -15.08 -5.69 -6.14
N GLU A 9 -15.48 -6.18 -4.97
CA GLU A 9 -16.22 -5.40 -3.97
C GLU A 9 -15.40 -4.23 -3.43
N LEU A 10 -14.07 -4.35 -3.37
CA LEU A 10 -13.15 -3.31 -2.90
C LEU A 10 -12.80 -2.28 -3.99
N THR A 11 -13.31 -2.41 -5.21
CA THR A 11 -12.89 -1.57 -6.36
C THR A 11 -13.03 -0.07 -6.07
N ASN A 12 -14.14 0.35 -5.45
CA ASN A 12 -14.37 1.76 -5.13
C ASN A 12 -13.41 2.28 -4.06
N ASP A 13 -13.14 1.47 -3.05
CA ASP A 13 -12.22 1.83 -1.96
C ASP A 13 -10.79 1.93 -2.50
N VAL A 14 -10.34 0.95 -3.28
CA VAL A 14 -9.02 0.96 -3.93
C VAL A 14 -8.88 2.15 -4.86
N ALA A 15 -9.90 2.47 -5.67
CA ALA A 15 -9.87 3.65 -6.53
C ALA A 15 -9.76 4.95 -5.71
N THR A 16 -10.45 5.02 -4.57
CA THR A 16 -10.39 6.17 -3.67
C THR A 16 -8.99 6.33 -3.08
N TRP A 17 -8.38 5.25 -2.58
CA TRP A 17 -7.02 5.28 -2.04
C TRP A 17 -6.00 5.65 -3.11
N ARG A 18 -6.12 5.07 -4.31
CA ARG A 18 -5.24 5.38 -5.45
C ARG A 18 -5.30 6.85 -5.83
N ARG A 19 -6.49 7.46 -5.84
CA ARG A 19 -6.66 8.89 -6.14
C ARG A 19 -6.12 9.78 -5.03
N ASP A 20 -6.30 9.40 -3.76
CA ASP A 20 -5.72 10.13 -2.63
C ASP A 20 -4.19 10.14 -2.66
N LEU A 21 -3.57 8.99 -2.91
CA LEU A 21 -2.12 8.87 -3.03
C LEU A 21 -1.58 9.61 -4.27
N HIS A 22 -2.34 9.63 -5.37
CA HIS A 22 -1.96 10.36 -6.59
C HIS A 22 -1.98 11.87 -6.37
N ALA A 23 -2.99 12.39 -5.69
CA ALA A 23 -3.14 13.82 -5.43
C ALA A 23 -2.07 14.36 -4.46
N HIS A 24 -1.52 13.51 -3.58
CA HIS A 24 -0.51 13.89 -2.58
C HIS A 24 0.78 13.09 -2.76
N PRO A 25 1.52 13.30 -3.86
CA PRO A 25 2.76 12.57 -4.11
C PRO A 25 3.84 12.98 -3.11
N GLU A 26 4.62 12.01 -2.66
CA GLU A 26 5.82 12.24 -1.85
C GLU A 26 7.04 11.66 -2.57
N LEU A 27 8.18 12.33 -2.43
CA LEU A 27 9.38 12.04 -3.24
C LEU A 27 10.36 11.14 -2.51
N GLN A 28 10.97 10.21 -3.26
CA GLN A 28 12.09 9.39 -2.80
C GLN A 28 11.80 8.75 -1.43
N TYR A 29 12.67 8.99 -0.43
CA TYR A 29 12.55 8.42 0.90
C TYR A 29 11.66 9.25 1.85
N GLU A 30 11.10 10.39 1.42
CA GLU A 30 10.29 11.32 2.24
C GLU A 30 8.79 11.00 2.21
N VAL A 31 8.45 9.73 1.99
CA VAL A 31 7.08 9.22 1.82
C VAL A 31 6.38 8.95 3.16
N HIS A 32 6.38 9.91 4.08
CA HIS A 32 5.89 9.72 5.46
C HIS A 32 4.38 9.53 5.55
N ARG A 33 3.60 10.36 4.84
CA ARG A 33 2.13 10.26 4.78
C ARG A 33 1.72 8.96 4.11
N THR A 34 2.36 8.65 2.99
CA THR A 34 2.11 7.45 2.20
C THR A 34 2.44 6.20 3.01
N ALA A 35 3.58 6.17 3.70
CA ALA A 35 3.95 5.08 4.60
C ALA A 35 2.92 4.89 5.72
N ASP A 36 2.45 5.97 6.34
CA ASP A 36 1.46 5.90 7.41
C ASP A 36 0.11 5.34 6.91
N ILE A 37 -0.35 5.80 5.74
CA ILE A 37 -1.56 5.26 5.09
C ILE A 37 -1.41 3.76 4.85
N VAL A 38 -0.30 3.31 4.27
CA VAL A 38 -0.04 1.88 4.02
C VAL A 38 -0.03 1.10 5.33
N ALA A 39 0.70 1.56 6.34
CA ALA A 39 0.79 0.90 7.64
C ALA A 39 -0.58 0.77 8.33
N ARG A 40 -1.39 1.83 8.29
CA ARG A 40 -2.74 1.83 8.85
C ARG A 40 -3.65 0.86 8.10
N ARG A 41 -3.62 0.84 6.76
CA ARG A 41 -4.42 -0.11 5.95
C ARG A 41 -4.04 -1.55 6.22
N LEU A 42 -2.74 -1.87 6.32
CA LEU A 42 -2.28 -3.22 6.66
C LEU A 42 -2.79 -3.68 8.04
N LYS A 43 -2.82 -2.77 9.02
CA LYS A 43 -3.42 -3.04 10.34
C LYS A 43 -4.93 -3.25 10.25
N GLU A 44 -5.65 -2.40 9.51
CA GLU A 44 -7.10 -2.52 9.30
C GLU A 44 -7.50 -3.83 8.59
N PHE A 45 -6.65 -4.33 7.69
CA PHE A 45 -6.87 -5.61 7.02
C PHE A 45 -6.54 -6.84 7.88
N GLY A 46 -5.95 -6.62 9.06
CA GLY A 46 -5.64 -7.70 10.01
C GLY A 46 -4.34 -8.44 9.70
N CYS A 47 -3.32 -7.77 9.16
CA CYS A 47 -1.96 -8.32 9.17
C CYS A 47 -1.52 -8.60 10.63
N ASP A 48 -0.88 -9.75 10.85
CA ASP A 48 -0.46 -10.17 12.19
C ASP A 48 0.62 -9.27 12.78
N ASP A 49 1.57 -8.86 11.93
CA ASP A 49 2.62 -7.89 12.29
C ASP A 49 2.68 -6.80 11.22
N VAL A 50 2.84 -5.54 11.65
CA VAL A 50 3.11 -4.40 10.76
C VAL A 50 4.33 -3.68 11.29
N VAL A 51 5.43 -3.78 10.54
CA VAL A 51 6.72 -3.17 10.89
C VAL A 51 6.93 -1.94 10.00
N THR A 52 7.20 -0.79 10.62
CA THR A 52 7.44 0.49 9.94
C THR A 52 8.87 0.97 10.21
N GLY A 53 9.31 2.01 9.49
CA GLY A 53 10.62 2.62 9.71
C GLY A 53 11.79 1.85 9.10
N ILE A 54 11.52 0.84 8.27
CA ILE A 54 12.57 0.05 7.61
C ILE A 54 13.17 0.91 6.51
N GLY A 55 14.47 1.19 6.57
CA GLY A 55 15.09 2.09 5.59
C GLY A 55 14.39 3.45 5.54
N ARG A 56 14.06 4.00 6.71
CA ARG A 56 13.34 5.27 6.96
C ARG A 56 11.82 5.19 6.87
N THR A 57 11.26 4.83 5.73
CA THR A 57 9.80 4.88 5.48
C THR A 57 9.21 3.57 4.98
N GLY A 58 10.02 2.53 4.82
CA GLY A 58 9.54 1.21 4.42
C GLY A 58 8.58 0.58 5.43
N VAL A 59 7.59 -0.11 4.91
CA VAL A 59 6.55 -0.81 5.66
C VAL A 59 6.49 -2.27 5.22
N VAL A 60 6.45 -3.19 6.18
CA VAL A 60 6.28 -4.62 5.93
C VAL A 60 5.11 -5.13 6.76
N GLY A 61 4.09 -5.67 6.07
CA GLY A 61 3.00 -6.43 6.67
C GLY A 61 3.28 -7.93 6.58
N VAL A 62 3.14 -8.65 7.70
CA VAL A 62 3.30 -10.10 7.75
C VAL A 62 1.93 -10.74 7.99
N ILE A 63 1.61 -11.74 7.17
CA ILE A 63 0.43 -12.59 7.33
C ILE A 63 0.91 -14.00 7.64
N LYS A 64 0.63 -14.48 8.84
CA LYS A 64 0.96 -15.83 9.30
C LYS A 64 -0.12 -16.78 8.81
N GLY A 65 0.27 -17.71 7.95
CA GLY A 65 -0.62 -18.77 7.51
C GLY A 65 -1.15 -19.59 8.68
N ARG A 66 -2.35 -20.17 8.53
CA ARG A 66 -2.99 -21.00 9.58
C ARG A 66 -2.20 -22.26 9.93
N GLN A 67 -1.33 -22.72 9.03
CA GLN A 67 -0.46 -23.86 9.24
C GLN A 67 0.99 -23.40 9.10
N SER A 68 1.78 -23.65 10.14
CA SER A 68 3.22 -23.32 10.20
C SER A 68 4.12 -24.53 9.91
N THR A 69 3.54 -25.66 9.49
CA THR A 69 4.27 -26.91 9.23
C THR A 69 5.10 -26.87 7.96
N SER A 70 4.84 -25.92 7.06
CA SER A 70 5.60 -25.68 5.83
C SER A 70 6.47 -24.44 6.01
N ALA A 71 7.78 -24.56 5.80
CA ALA A 71 8.73 -23.45 5.85
C ALA A 71 8.70 -22.52 4.62
N LYS A 72 7.66 -22.59 3.79
CA LYS A 72 7.52 -21.78 2.57
C LYS A 72 6.99 -20.39 2.90
N VAL A 73 7.61 -19.37 2.33
CA VAL A 73 7.24 -17.96 2.50
C VAL A 73 7.16 -17.31 1.11
N VAL A 74 6.20 -16.41 0.92
CA VAL A 74 6.05 -15.61 -0.31
C VAL A 74 6.17 -14.14 0.06
N GLY A 75 7.04 -13.41 -0.63
CA GLY A 75 7.15 -11.96 -0.54
C GLY A 75 6.43 -11.29 -1.70
N LEU A 76 5.65 -10.25 -1.40
CA LEU A 76 5.06 -9.34 -2.39
C LEU A 76 5.61 -7.93 -2.12
N ARG A 77 6.00 -7.21 -3.18
CA ARG A 77 6.60 -5.89 -3.08
C ARG A 77 5.89 -4.91 -4.00
N ALA A 78 5.61 -3.71 -3.47
CA ALA A 78 5.18 -2.54 -4.21
C ALA A 78 5.99 -1.33 -3.74
N ASP A 79 6.36 -0.45 -4.65
CA ASP A 79 6.88 0.89 -4.37
C ASP A 79 5.74 1.90 -4.16
N MET A 80 6.11 3.06 -3.63
CA MET A 80 5.15 4.09 -3.26
C MET A 80 5.64 5.53 -3.47
N ASP A 81 6.90 5.74 -3.87
CA ASP A 81 7.43 7.08 -4.12
C ASP A 81 7.04 7.61 -5.50
N ALA A 82 6.85 8.92 -5.56
CA ALA A 82 6.52 9.65 -6.77
C ALA A 82 7.76 10.23 -7.45
N LEU A 83 7.53 10.90 -8.58
CA LEU A 83 8.56 11.55 -9.38
C LEU A 83 8.44 13.08 -9.30
N PRO A 84 9.56 13.83 -9.38
CA PRO A 84 9.55 15.28 -9.39
C PRO A 84 9.21 15.81 -10.80
N ILE A 85 7.97 15.61 -11.21
CA ILE A 85 7.43 16.06 -12.50
C ILE A 85 6.16 16.86 -12.30
N THR A 86 5.94 17.87 -13.13
CA THR A 86 4.66 18.56 -13.19
C THR A 86 3.65 17.69 -13.93
N GLU A 87 2.53 17.38 -13.28
CA GLU A 87 1.46 16.61 -13.90
C GLU A 87 0.62 17.47 -14.87
N GLU A 88 0.40 16.95 -16.08
CA GLU A 88 -0.34 17.63 -17.16
C GLU A 88 -1.63 16.85 -17.56
N THR A 89 -2.10 15.95 -16.71
CA THR A 89 -3.26 15.10 -17.04
C THR A 89 -4.59 15.85 -17.02
N GLY A 90 -4.69 16.92 -16.21
CA GLY A 90 -5.95 17.63 -15.95
C GLY A 90 -7.00 16.79 -15.22
N ALA A 91 -6.60 15.71 -14.56
CA ALA A 91 -7.51 14.86 -13.80
C ALA A 91 -8.03 15.58 -12.55
N ALA A 92 -9.24 15.22 -12.10
CA ALA A 92 -9.82 15.76 -10.86
C ALA A 92 -9.04 15.41 -9.58
N TYR A 93 -8.02 14.56 -9.69
CA TYR A 93 -7.14 14.09 -8.62
C TYR A 93 -5.66 14.30 -8.97
N SER A 94 -5.36 15.24 -9.87
CA SER A 94 -3.98 15.58 -10.22
C SER A 94 -3.16 15.93 -8.97
N SER A 95 -1.87 15.63 -9.02
CA SER A 95 -0.89 15.92 -7.99
C SER A 95 -0.86 17.40 -7.63
N GLU A 96 -0.88 17.69 -6.33
CA GLU A 96 -0.69 19.02 -5.74
C GLU A 96 0.79 19.35 -5.46
#